data_AF-A0A0T7H689-F1
#
_entry.id   AF-A0A0T7H689-F1
#
_cell.length_a   1.000
_cell.length_b   1.000
_cell.length_c   1.000
_cell.angle_alpha   90.00
_cell.angle_beta   90.00
_cell.angle_gamma   90.00
#
_symmetry.space_group_name_H-M   'P 1'
#
loop_
_entity.id
_entity.type
_entity.pdbx_description
1 polymer ?
#
loop_
_entity_poly.entity_id
_entity_poly.type
_entity_poly.pdbx_seq_one_letter_code
_entity_poly.pdbx_strand_id
1 'polypeptide(L)'
;MKSHRPTVADILALKGRRQLSMLRVVTLEEAEAAEKAGIEMVSVPPALLGPAFREAAPSVFAVPGLEYGDFVTTEEYLRAAFKAMRAGGDAVYCAASL
;
A
#
# COMPACT_ATOMS: atom_id res chain seq x y z
N MET A 1 -7.76 -15.52 -13.01
CA MET A 1 -8.13 -14.10 -13.17
C MET A 1 -6.85 -13.28 -13.09
N LYS A 2 -6.53 -12.45 -14.09
CA LYS A 2 -5.43 -11.49 -13.95
C LYS A 2 -5.84 -10.51 -12.85
N SER A 3 -5.14 -10.53 -11.71
CA SER A 3 -5.22 -9.43 -10.75
C SER A 3 -4.77 -8.17 -11.50
N HIS A 4 -5.67 -7.21 -11.68
CA HIS A 4 -5.35 -5.89 -12.21
C HIS A 4 -4.94 -4.96 -11.06
N ARG A 5 -3.98 -5.42 -10.24
CA ARG A 5 -3.33 -4.54 -9.27
C ARG A 5 -2.71 -3.36 -10.03
N PRO A 6 -3.18 -2.11 -9.82
CA PRO A 6 -2.70 -0.98 -10.59
C PRO A 6 -1.23 -0.71 -10.28
N THR A 7 -0.49 -0.24 -11.26
CA THR A 7 0.87 0.25 -11.09
C THR A 7 0.87 1.74 -10.77
N VAL A 8 2.01 2.29 -10.34
CA VAL A 8 2.17 3.74 -10.19
C VAL A 8 1.84 4.48 -11.49
N ALA A 9 2.19 3.91 -12.65
CA ALA A 9 1.85 4.50 -13.95
C ALA A 9 0.34 4.57 -14.20
N ASP A 10 -0.40 3.52 -13.82
CA ASP A 10 -1.87 3.49 -13.93
C ASP A 10 -2.51 4.55 -13.03
N ILE A 11 -2.03 4.69 -11.78
CA ILE A 11 -2.49 5.71 -10.84
C ILE A 11 -2.23 7.12 -11.39
N LEU A 12 -1.02 7.36 -11.93
CA LEU A 12 -0.68 8.65 -12.54
C LEU A 12 -1.55 8.98 -13.76
N ALA A 13 -1.88 8.00 -14.59
CA ALA A 13 -2.72 8.18 -15.77
C ALA A 13 -4.17 8.59 -15.43
N LEU A 14 -4.62 8.34 -14.19
CA LEU A 14 -5.95 8.71 -13.70
C LEU A 14 -6.00 10.11 -13.07
N LYS A 15 -4.84 10.71 -12.76
CA LYS A 15 -4.75 12.03 -12.14
C LYS A 15 -5.48 13.09 -12.98
N GLY A 16 -6.40 13.81 -12.35
CA GLY A 16 -7.23 14.83 -12.99
C GLY A 16 -8.36 14.29 -13.88
N ARG A 17 -8.49 12.96 -14.01
CA ARG A 17 -9.54 12.30 -14.81
C ARG A 17 -10.56 11.57 -13.96
N ARG A 18 -10.13 10.97 -12.84
CA ARG A 18 -11.00 10.24 -11.92
C ARG A 18 -10.48 10.32 -10.49
N GLN A 19 -11.39 10.39 -9.53
CA GLN A 19 -11.07 10.28 -8.11
C GLN A 19 -10.97 8.81 -7.71
N LEU A 20 -9.92 8.46 -6.96
CA LEU A 20 -9.72 7.14 -6.39
C LEU A 20 -10.30 7.06 -4.99
N SER A 21 -10.85 5.90 -4.62
CA SER A 21 -11.20 5.60 -3.24
C SER A 21 -9.97 5.11 -2.47
N MET A 22 -9.81 5.60 -1.23
CA MET A 22 -8.74 5.18 -0.33
C MET A 22 -9.22 5.13 1.11
N LEU A 23 -8.87 4.08 1.83
CA LEU A 23 -9.08 3.98 3.27
C LEU A 23 -7.92 3.28 3.98
N ARG A 24 -7.92 3.34 5.31
CA ARG A 24 -6.94 2.65 6.14
C ARG A 24 -7.50 1.30 6.57
N VAL A 25 -6.72 0.24 6.41
CA VAL A 25 -7.03 -1.09 6.96
C VAL A 25 -5.90 -1.55 7.87
N VAL A 26 -6.26 -2.21 8.96
CA VAL A 26 -5.34 -2.73 9.99
C VAL A 26 -5.54 -4.22 10.26
N THR A 27 -6.53 -4.86 9.63
CA THR A 27 -6.76 -6.31 9.67
C THR A 27 -6.91 -6.92 8.27
N LEU A 28 -6.75 -8.25 8.16
CA LEU A 28 -6.97 -8.97 6.90
C LEU A 28 -8.45 -8.97 6.49
N GLU A 29 -9.36 -9.02 7.46
CA GLU A 29 -10.81 -8.94 7.21
C GLU A 29 -11.19 -7.59 6.60
N GLU A 30 -10.63 -6.49 7.11
CA GLU A 30 -10.83 -5.16 6.54
C GLU A 30 -10.24 -5.05 5.12
N ALA A 31 -9.08 -5.65 4.87
CA ALA A 31 -8.48 -5.69 3.55
C ALA A 31 -9.35 -6.47 2.54
N GLU A 32 -9.88 -7.63 2.95
CA GLU A 32 -10.81 -8.42 2.15
C GLU A 32 -12.11 -7.66 1.89
N ALA A 33 -12.64 -6.96 2.89
CA ALA A 33 -13.83 -6.12 2.74
C ALA A 33 -13.58 -4.96 1.76
N ALA A 34 -12.40 -4.33 1.81
CA ALA A 34 -12.02 -3.27 0.88
C ALA A 34 -11.93 -3.78 -0.57
N GLU A 35 -11.33 -4.96 -0.79
CA GLU A 35 -11.29 -5.61 -2.11
C GLU A 35 -12.71 -5.88 -2.63
N LYS A 36 -13.58 -6.49 -1.81
CA LYS A 36 -14.97 -6.78 -2.19
C LYS A 36 -15.79 -5.52 -2.50
N ALA A 37 -15.49 -4.42 -1.82
CA ALA A 37 -16.12 -3.13 -2.03
C ALA A 37 -15.57 -2.36 -3.26
N GLY A 38 -14.53 -2.89 -3.93
CA GLY A 38 -13.90 -2.22 -5.07
C GLY A 38 -13.07 -1.00 -4.67
N ILE A 39 -12.53 -1.00 -3.45
CA ILE A 39 -11.60 0.04 -3.00
C ILE A 39 -10.29 -0.12 -3.74
N GLU A 40 -9.76 1.00 -4.23
CA GLU A 40 -8.68 0.96 -5.21
C GLU A 40 -7.30 1.05 -4.54
N MET A 41 -7.25 1.73 -3.39
CA MET A 41 -6.03 1.98 -2.66
C MET A 41 -6.27 1.83 -1.15
N VAL A 42 -5.29 1.27 -0.46
CA VAL A 42 -5.33 1.12 1.00
C VAL A 42 -4.04 1.63 1.62
N SER A 43 -4.17 2.36 2.73
CA SER A 43 -3.04 2.56 3.65
C SER A 43 -3.02 1.46 4.69
N VAL A 44 -1.84 0.89 4.95
CA VAL A 44 -1.70 -0.27 5.84
C VAL A 44 -0.53 -0.12 6.79
N PRO A 45 -0.55 -0.74 7.98
CA PRO A 45 0.66 -1.00 8.74
C PRO A 45 1.58 -1.95 7.95
N PRO A 46 2.91 -1.72 7.92
CA PRO A 46 3.84 -2.64 7.25
C PRO A 46 3.74 -4.09 7.75
N ALA A 47 3.36 -4.29 9.01
CA ALA A 47 3.20 -5.61 9.63
C ALA A 47 2.00 -6.41 9.07
N LEU A 48 1.03 -5.76 8.43
CA LEU A 48 -0.11 -6.45 7.80
C LEU A 48 0.26 -7.06 6.45
N LEU A 49 1.34 -6.57 5.81
CA LEU A 49 1.77 -7.06 4.50
C LEU A 49 2.29 -8.49 4.58
N GLY A 50 2.05 -9.24 3.51
CA GLY A 50 2.52 -10.60 3.33
C GLY A 50 1.63 -11.38 2.36
N PRO A 51 1.89 -12.70 2.19
CA PRO A 51 1.09 -13.55 1.31
C PRO A 51 -0.40 -13.51 1.65
N ALA A 52 -0.76 -13.63 2.93
CA ALA A 52 -2.16 -13.61 3.37
C ALA A 52 -2.88 -12.29 3.02
N PHE A 53 -2.20 -11.15 3.12
CA PHE A 53 -2.76 -9.88 2.68
C PHE A 53 -3.00 -9.84 1.17
N ARG A 54 -2.08 -10.38 0.37
CA ARG A 54 -2.23 -10.44 -1.08
C ARG A 54 -3.23 -11.48 -1.55
N GLU A 55 -3.48 -12.51 -0.76
CA GLU A 55 -4.59 -13.44 -0.97
C GLU A 55 -5.94 -12.78 -0.66
N ALA A 56 -6.03 -12.02 0.44
CA ALA A 56 -7.25 -11.32 0.85
C ALA A 56 -7.62 -10.14 -0.07
N ALA A 57 -6.63 -9.38 -0.51
CA ALA A 57 -6.80 -8.17 -1.31
C ALA A 57 -5.82 -8.14 -2.50
N PRO A 58 -6.06 -8.97 -3.54
CA PRO A 58 -5.12 -9.14 -4.65
C PRO A 58 -5.05 -7.94 -5.60
N SER A 59 -6.06 -7.06 -5.65
CA SER A 59 -6.11 -5.96 -6.63
C SER A 59 -5.92 -4.57 -6.04
N VAL A 60 -6.03 -4.40 -4.72
CA VAL A 60 -5.80 -3.10 -4.07
C VAL A 60 -4.35 -2.60 -4.23
N PHE A 61 -4.20 -1.29 -4.44
CA PHE A 61 -2.91 -0.60 -4.35
C PHE A 61 -2.55 -0.37 -2.88
N ALA A 62 -1.55 -1.08 -2.37
CA ALA A 62 -1.18 -1.05 -0.95
C ALA A 62 -0.06 -0.04 -0.69
N VAL A 63 -0.31 0.91 0.22
CA VAL A 63 0.65 1.94 0.64
C VAL A 63 0.94 1.79 2.15
N PRO A 64 1.92 0.95 2.54
CA PRO A 64 2.45 0.92 3.89
C PRO A 64 2.98 2.28 4.36
N GLY A 65 2.61 2.66 5.58
CA GLY A 65 3.19 3.81 6.28
C GLY A 65 4.48 3.45 7.01
N LEU A 66 5.53 4.23 6.81
CA LEU A 66 6.74 4.18 7.63
C LEU A 66 6.61 5.23 8.73
N GLU A 67 6.39 4.75 9.95
CA GLU A 67 6.02 5.60 11.10
C GLU A 67 7.12 6.61 11.45
N TYR A 68 6.69 7.77 11.91
CA TYR A 68 7.59 8.83 12.35
C TYR A 68 8.33 8.42 13.62
N GLY A 69 9.65 8.63 13.67
CA GLY A 69 10.49 8.31 14.81
C GLY A 69 11.03 6.88 14.83
N ASP A 70 10.45 5.95 14.07
CA ASP A 70 10.97 4.58 13.90
C ASP A 70 12.18 4.53 12.96
N PHE A 71 12.26 5.49 12.04
CA PHE A 71 13.38 5.66 11.10
C PHE A 71 13.80 7.13 11.13
N VAL A 72 15.10 7.37 11.15
CA VAL A 72 15.69 8.71 11.32
C VAL A 72 16.48 9.12 10.10
N THR A 73 17.23 8.19 9.51
CA THR A 73 18.12 8.47 8.38
C THR A 73 17.51 8.05 7.04
N THR A 74 17.98 8.66 5.95
CA THR A 74 17.62 8.25 4.57
C THR A 74 17.84 6.76 4.34
N GLU A 75 18.95 6.21 4.83
CA GLU A 75 19.28 4.80 4.64
C GLU A 75 18.29 3.88 5.37
N GLU A 76 17.89 4.22 6.59
CA GLU A 76 16.88 3.47 7.34
C GLU A 76 15.53 3.47 6.61
N TYR A 77 15.09 4.63 6.11
CA TYR A 77 13.87 4.74 5.31
C TYR A 77 13.93 3.90 4.04
N LEU A 78 15.06 3.92 3.31
CA LEU A 78 15.24 3.11 2.11
C LEU A 78 15.20 1.61 2.42
N ARG A 79 15.90 1.16 3.48
CA ARG A 79 15.89 -0.24 3.91
C ARG A 79 14.48 -0.70 4.29
N ALA A 80 13.75 0.12 5.04
CA ALA A 80 12.37 -0.14 5.42
C ALA A 80 11.44 -0.20 4.19
N ALA A 81 11.63 0.71 3.23
CA ALA A 81 10.85 0.73 2.00
C ALA A 81 11.05 -0.54 1.15
N PHE A 82 12.30 -0.98 0.97
CA PHE A 82 12.59 -2.24 0.27
C PHE A 82 11.98 -3.45 0.98
N LYS A 83 12.00 -3.48 2.32
CA LYS A 83 11.35 -4.54 3.10
C LYS A 83 9.84 -4.55 2.87
N ALA A 84 9.20 -3.38 2.92
CA ALA A 84 7.76 -3.25 2.70
C ALA A 84 7.36 -3.64 1.27
N MET A 85 8.10 -3.21 0.25
CA MET A 85 7.87 -3.62 -1.14
C MET A 85 8.01 -5.13 -1.33
N ARG A 86 9.02 -5.77 -0.72
CA ARG A 86 9.17 -7.24 -0.73
C ARG A 86 8.03 -7.98 -0.03
N ALA A 87 7.46 -7.41 1.03
CA ALA A 87 6.29 -7.95 1.71
C ALA A 87 4.99 -7.75 0.91
N GLY A 88 5.06 -7.05 -0.22
CA GLY A 88 3.93 -6.82 -1.10
C GLY A 88 3.29 -5.45 -0.92
N GLY A 89 4.01 -4.39 -0.54
CA GLY A 89 3.56 -3.01 -0.76
C GLY A 89 3.78 -2.56 -2.21
N ASP A 90 2.98 -1.61 -2.69
CA ASP A 90 3.10 -1.03 -4.05
C ASP A 90 3.77 0.36 -4.05
N ALA A 91 3.66 1.06 -2.92
CA ALA A 91 4.37 2.30 -2.62
C ALA A 91 4.60 2.39 -1.11
N VAL A 92 5.33 3.40 -0.65
CA VAL A 92 5.47 3.72 0.77
C VAL A 92 5.18 5.20 0.98
N TYR A 93 4.61 5.57 2.11
CA TYR A 93 4.59 6.96 2.56
C TYR A 93 5.33 7.08 3.89
N CYS A 94 6.02 8.20 4.08
CA CYS A 94 6.77 8.48 5.29
C CYS A 94 6.73 9.97 5.60
N ALA A 95 6.95 10.34 6.86
CA ALA A 95 7.04 11.72 7.32
C ALA A 95 8.46 12.32 7.19
N ALA A 96 9.29 11.79 6.29
CA ALA A 96 10.62 12.31 6.02
C ALA A 96 10.58 13.39 4.93
N SER A 97 11.28 14.51 5.16
CA SER A 97 11.62 15.47 4.10
C SER A 97 13.01 15.12 3.59
N LEU A 98 13.09 14.11 2.71
CA LEU A 98 14.34 13.68 2.06
C LEU A 98 14.76 14.64 0.94
#